data_AF-A0A1F7ZY26-F1
#
_entry.id   AF-A0A1F7ZY26-F1
#
_cell.length_a   1.000
_cell.length_b   1.000
_cell.length_c   1.000
_cell.angle_alpha   90.00
_cell.angle_beta   90.00
_cell.angle_gamma   90.00
#
_symmetry.space_group_name_H-M   'P 1'
#
loop_
_entity.id
_entity.type
_entity.pdbx_description
1 polymer ?
#
loop_
_entity_poly.entity_id
_entity_poly.type
_entity_poly.pdbx_seq_one_letter_code
_entity_poly.pdbx_strand_id
1 'polypeptide(L)'
;MALRRSARLSTVTNSLQPSIQTKKTSKAQQTNGVTKARKPPAKGKKTAGLNLERTFENPPPSKTAKADTAEQEKPSNIFDPLPTDRSISRLHSTPPPLDRPVEPHRTNATLLTPHGSSLVAYPPGTENASPSKTGRPRPTATTGTLLEKAVAHLIATDLRLEPVIKQHPCPLFSPEGLAEEVDPFRSLVVSIIGQQVSGAAAKSIRDKFVALFNSKGSGDVALETNCFPKPEEIIKCDIATLRTAGLSQRKAEYIQGLSHKFASGELSARMLLNASDEELLEKLTAVRGLGKWSVEMFACFALKRIDVFSTGDLGVQRGCAAFVGKDVSKLKAKGGGKFKYMAEKDMLELAAKFAPYRSLFMWYMWRVENVDIAVLTT
;
A
#
# COMPACT_ATOMS: atom_id res chain seq x y z
N MET A 1 19.91 5.17 -35.83
CA MET A 1 20.07 5.91 -34.56
C MET A 1 19.11 7.09 -34.56
N ALA A 2 18.50 7.45 -33.43
CA ALA A 2 17.56 8.58 -33.37
C ALA A 2 17.75 9.42 -32.09
N LEU A 3 18.10 10.70 -32.27
CA LEU A 3 18.13 11.71 -31.22
C LEU A 3 17.00 12.71 -31.45
N ARG A 4 16.02 12.78 -30.53
CA ARG A 4 15.20 13.99 -30.35
C ARG A 4 15.12 14.32 -28.85
N ARG A 5 15.34 15.59 -28.54
CA ARG A 5 15.54 16.09 -27.18
C ARG A 5 14.22 16.56 -26.54
N SER A 6 14.23 16.61 -25.21
CA SER A 6 13.22 17.30 -24.41
C SER A 6 13.17 18.80 -24.73
N ALA A 7 11.98 19.40 -24.67
CA ALA A 7 11.77 20.84 -24.68
C ALA A 7 11.25 21.29 -23.30
N ARG A 8 11.83 22.34 -22.73
CA ARG A 8 11.34 23.00 -21.51
C ARG A 8 10.42 24.16 -21.86
N LEU A 9 9.53 24.48 -20.94
CA LEU A 9 8.64 25.65 -20.99
C LEU A 9 9.45 26.96 -20.96
N SER A 10 8.97 27.97 -21.69
CA SER A 10 9.46 29.35 -21.67
C SER A 10 8.28 30.32 -21.56
N THR A 11 8.38 31.32 -20.67
CA THR A 11 7.32 32.30 -20.39
C THR A 11 7.50 33.59 -21.19
N VAL A 12 6.47 34.03 -21.93
CA VAL A 12 6.32 35.40 -22.45
C VAL A 12 4.84 35.81 -22.34
N THR A 13 4.57 37.10 -22.15
CA THR A 13 3.21 37.66 -22.01
C THR A 13 2.87 38.65 -23.14
N ASN A 14 1.55 38.78 -23.36
CA ASN A 14 0.80 40.02 -23.62
C ASN A 14 0.16 40.27 -25.01
N SER A 15 -1.00 40.97 -24.94
CA SER A 15 -1.73 41.78 -25.94
C SER A 15 -2.11 41.19 -27.30
N LEU A 16 -3.44 41.09 -27.55
CA LEU A 16 -4.20 42.08 -28.35
C LEU A 16 -5.73 41.87 -28.21
N GLN A 17 -6.54 42.84 -28.65
CA GLN A 17 -8.02 42.86 -28.53
C GLN A 17 -8.73 42.29 -29.78
N PRO A 18 -10.08 42.14 -29.76
CA PRO A 18 -10.94 43.25 -30.21
C PRO A 18 -12.18 43.53 -29.32
N SER A 19 -12.97 44.52 -29.71
CA SER A 19 -14.04 45.19 -28.93
C SER A 19 -15.48 44.76 -29.28
N ILE A 20 -16.43 44.99 -28.36
CA ILE A 20 -17.84 45.38 -28.65
C ILE A 20 -18.44 46.12 -27.42
N GLN A 21 -19.52 46.90 -27.64
CA GLN A 21 -20.13 47.88 -26.70
C GLN A 21 -21.27 47.24 -25.86
N THR A 22 -21.80 47.77 -24.73
CA THR A 22 -22.38 49.12 -24.51
C THR A 22 -22.74 49.42 -23.01
N LYS A 23 -22.91 50.72 -22.70
CA LYS A 23 -23.82 51.36 -21.68
C LYS A 23 -23.61 51.19 -20.14
N LYS A 24 -23.29 52.34 -19.49
CA LYS A 24 -23.91 52.95 -18.26
C LYS A 24 -23.83 52.18 -16.90
N THR A 25 -23.71 52.79 -15.69
CA THR A 25 -23.69 54.21 -15.25
C THR A 25 -23.10 54.38 -13.82
N SER A 26 -22.29 55.43 -13.57
CA SER A 26 -21.99 56.06 -12.24
C SER A 26 -21.28 55.19 -11.16
N LYS A 27 -20.61 55.70 -10.10
CA LYS A 27 -20.47 57.09 -9.58
C LYS A 27 -19.14 57.25 -8.77
N ALA A 28 -18.49 58.43 -8.89
CA ALA A 28 -17.68 59.18 -7.90
C ALA A 28 -16.63 58.53 -6.94
N GLN A 29 -15.40 59.11 -6.96
CA GLN A 29 -14.56 59.56 -5.81
C GLN A 29 -13.90 58.49 -4.86
N GLN A 30 -12.72 58.67 -4.23
CA GLN A 30 -11.72 59.78 -4.25
C GLN A 30 -10.28 59.37 -3.81
N THR A 31 -9.27 59.90 -4.50
CA THR A 31 -7.92 60.39 -4.05
C THR A 31 -6.99 59.67 -3.03
N ASN A 32 -5.73 59.49 -3.46
CA ASN A 32 -4.43 59.74 -2.77
C ASN A 32 -4.03 58.87 -1.53
N GLY A 33 -2.75 58.62 -1.18
CA GLY A 33 -1.40 58.89 -1.75
C GLY A 33 -0.32 58.07 -0.96
N VAL A 34 0.82 57.63 -1.51
CA VAL A 34 2.11 58.38 -1.64
C VAL A 34 2.62 58.87 -0.25
N THR A 35 3.76 58.44 0.36
CA THR A 35 4.99 57.75 -0.11
C THR A 35 5.84 57.04 0.99
N LYS A 36 6.79 56.19 0.53
CA LYS A 36 8.19 55.88 1.01
C LYS A 36 8.83 56.74 2.15
N ALA A 37 9.87 56.31 2.91
CA ALA A 37 10.54 55.00 3.17
C ALA A 37 11.74 55.13 4.18
N ARG A 38 12.36 53.97 4.55
CA ARG A 38 13.81 53.72 4.84
C ARG A 38 14.30 53.52 6.30
N LYS A 39 15.19 52.51 6.44
CA LYS A 39 16.00 51.96 7.58
C LYS A 39 17.31 52.77 7.84
N PRO A 40 18.24 52.41 8.80
CA PRO A 40 18.18 51.80 10.17
C PRO A 40 19.19 52.53 11.15
N PRO A 41 20.13 51.91 11.95
CA PRO A 41 20.11 50.94 13.07
C PRO A 41 20.74 51.46 14.42
N ALA A 42 20.76 50.66 15.53
CA ALA A 42 21.98 50.25 16.33
C ALA A 42 21.85 50.00 17.87
N LYS A 43 22.57 48.96 18.36
CA LYS A 43 23.31 48.74 19.66
C LYS A 43 22.69 48.95 21.07
N GLY A 44 22.81 47.92 21.95
CA GLY A 44 23.67 48.00 23.17
C GLY A 44 23.21 47.48 24.57
N LYS A 45 23.92 46.46 25.12
CA LYS A 45 24.28 46.14 26.56
C LYS A 45 23.17 46.00 27.66
N LYS A 46 23.14 44.93 28.50
CA LYS A 46 23.78 44.68 29.86
C LYS A 46 23.28 45.65 30.98
N THR A 47 23.04 45.28 32.27
CA THR A 47 23.40 44.12 33.15
C THR A 47 22.49 44.08 34.43
N ALA A 48 22.09 42.92 34.99
CA ALA A 48 22.58 42.22 36.23
C ALA A 48 21.94 42.55 37.61
N GLY A 49 21.93 41.54 38.52
CA GLY A 49 21.67 41.66 39.98
C GLY A 49 20.51 40.80 40.52
N LEU A 50 20.45 40.40 41.82
CA LEU A 50 21.33 39.49 42.60
C LEU A 50 20.75 39.29 44.03
N ASN A 51 20.66 38.03 44.52
CA ASN A 51 20.80 37.52 45.91
C ASN A 51 20.14 36.10 46.03
N LEU A 52 20.62 35.04 46.71
CA LEU A 52 21.36 34.81 47.99
C LEU A 52 20.50 35.07 49.25
N GLU A 53 20.54 34.29 50.34
CA GLU A 53 21.57 33.41 50.97
C GLU A 53 21.01 32.04 51.48
N ARG A 54 21.79 30.92 51.55
CA ARG A 54 22.60 30.30 52.67
C ARG A 54 21.78 29.88 53.95
N THR A 55 22.06 28.85 54.78
CA THR A 55 23.01 27.69 54.96
C THR A 55 22.43 26.78 56.10
N PHE A 56 22.94 25.67 56.70
CA PHE A 56 24.09 24.72 56.75
C PHE A 56 23.60 23.46 57.60
N GLU A 57 24.24 22.30 57.87
CA GLU A 57 25.51 21.64 57.48
C GLU A 57 25.41 20.07 57.34
N ASN A 58 25.94 19.24 58.27
CA ASN A 58 26.20 17.77 58.19
C ASN A 58 26.68 17.18 59.57
N PRO A 59 26.93 15.86 59.80
CA PRO A 59 26.51 14.59 59.14
C PRO A 59 25.89 13.51 60.13
N PRO A 60 26.31 12.21 60.28
CA PRO A 60 25.39 11.05 60.09
C PRO A 60 25.29 10.05 61.30
N PRO A 61 24.46 8.95 61.28
CA PRO A 61 24.90 7.66 60.67
C PRO A 61 23.81 6.65 60.17
N SER A 62 24.28 5.61 59.44
CA SER A 62 23.78 4.19 59.43
C SER A 62 22.45 3.76 58.76
N LYS A 63 22.57 3.11 57.58
CA LYS A 63 21.78 1.95 57.04
C LYS A 63 20.26 2.20 56.75
N THR A 64 19.62 1.62 55.73
CA THR A 64 19.80 0.35 55.00
C THR A 64 19.64 0.50 53.47
N ALA A 65 19.79 -0.61 52.71
CA ALA A 65 19.89 -0.61 51.26
C ALA A 65 18.55 -0.69 50.49
N LYS A 66 18.54 -0.08 49.30
CA LYS A 66 18.02 -0.63 48.04
C LYS A 66 18.71 0.07 46.86
N ALA A 67 18.75 -0.58 45.70
CA ALA A 67 19.41 -0.05 44.51
C ALA A 67 18.40 0.07 43.36
N ASP A 68 18.07 1.31 42.98
CA ASP A 68 17.24 1.60 41.82
C ASP A 68 18.13 1.89 40.60
N THR A 69 18.21 0.94 39.67
CA THR A 69 18.78 1.17 38.34
C THR A 69 17.64 1.26 37.34
N ALA A 70 17.23 2.48 37.01
CA ALA A 70 16.09 2.73 36.14
C ALA A 70 16.44 2.46 34.66
N GLU A 71 16.32 1.21 34.22
CA GLU A 71 16.26 0.90 32.79
C GLU A 71 14.99 1.50 32.18
N GLN A 72 15.15 2.25 31.08
CA GLN A 72 14.01 2.75 30.31
C GLN A 72 13.43 1.63 29.45
N GLU A 73 12.40 0.94 29.96
CA GLU A 73 11.63 -0.03 29.19
C GLU A 73 11.12 0.61 27.88
N LYS A 74 11.43 -0.03 26.75
CA LYS A 74 10.77 0.27 25.48
C LYS A 74 9.38 -0.37 25.50
N PRO A 75 8.33 0.28 24.98
CA PRO A 75 7.01 -0.31 24.91
C PRO A 75 7.06 -1.61 24.10
N SER A 76 6.70 -2.72 24.73
CA SER A 76 6.55 -4.01 24.06
C SER A 76 5.24 -4.02 23.26
N ASN A 77 5.31 -4.43 21.99
CA ASN A 77 4.13 -4.47 21.13
C ASN A 77 3.20 -5.62 21.54
N ILE A 78 2.17 -5.30 22.35
CA ILE A 78 1.16 -6.24 22.86
C ILE A 78 0.43 -7.03 21.75
N PHE A 79 0.43 -6.53 20.50
CA PHE A 79 -0.36 -7.08 19.40
C PHE A 79 0.26 -8.27 18.65
N ASP A 80 1.59 -8.36 18.62
CA ASP A 80 2.37 -9.47 18.02
C ASP A 80 3.40 -9.96 19.07
N PRO A 81 3.24 -11.16 19.68
CA PRO A 81 4.16 -11.65 20.70
C PRO A 81 5.55 -11.98 20.11
N LEU A 82 6.56 -11.92 20.98
CA LEU A 82 7.93 -12.35 20.66
C LEU A 82 7.97 -13.80 20.14
N PRO A 83 8.88 -14.15 19.21
CA PRO A 83 8.92 -15.49 18.63
C PRO A 83 9.17 -16.58 19.69
N THR A 84 8.28 -17.57 19.74
CA THR A 84 8.50 -18.82 20.47
C THR A 84 9.55 -19.68 19.75
N ASP A 85 10.80 -19.45 20.14
CA ASP A 85 12.02 -20.18 19.83
C ASP A 85 12.48 -20.24 18.35
N ARG A 86 13.80 -20.37 18.16
CA ARG A 86 14.48 -20.43 16.86
C ARG A 86 15.07 -21.84 16.63
N SER A 87 14.44 -22.67 15.79
CA SER A 87 15.15 -23.66 14.93
C SER A 87 14.26 -24.59 14.08
N ILE A 88 13.33 -24.06 13.27
CA ILE A 88 12.90 -24.79 12.07
C ILE A 88 12.94 -23.87 10.85
N SER A 89 13.85 -24.16 9.92
CA SER A 89 13.85 -23.62 8.57
C SER A 89 12.56 -24.08 7.89
N ARG A 90 11.60 -23.18 7.69
CA ARG A 90 10.24 -23.51 7.20
C ARG A 90 10.20 -23.76 5.68
N LEU A 91 11.04 -24.70 5.23
CA LEU A 91 10.92 -25.37 3.95
C LEU A 91 9.59 -26.12 3.95
N HIS A 92 8.65 -25.63 3.15
CA HIS A 92 7.26 -26.11 3.07
C HIS A 92 6.43 -25.89 4.34
N SER A 93 5.85 -24.69 4.45
CA SER A 93 4.54 -24.57 5.11
C SER A 93 3.54 -25.47 4.38
N THR A 94 2.77 -26.27 5.10
CA THR A 94 1.77 -27.16 4.49
C THR A 94 0.66 -26.31 3.84
N PRO A 95 0.27 -26.57 2.57
CA PRO A 95 -0.84 -25.86 1.94
C PRO A 95 -2.10 -25.90 2.81
N PRO A 96 -2.90 -24.81 2.85
CA PRO A 96 -4.14 -24.79 3.61
C PRO A 96 -5.10 -25.89 3.13
N PRO A 97 -5.82 -26.56 4.05
CA PRO A 97 -6.84 -27.55 3.70
C PRO A 97 -7.88 -27.02 2.69
N LEU A 98 -8.34 -27.87 1.77
CA LEU A 98 -9.27 -27.49 0.70
C LEU A 98 -10.67 -27.10 1.22
N ASP A 99 -11.03 -27.56 2.41
CA ASP A 99 -12.22 -27.17 3.18
C ASP A 99 -12.05 -25.86 3.96
N ARG A 100 -10.82 -25.32 4.11
CA ARG A 100 -10.56 -24.05 4.80
C ARG A 100 -11.52 -22.95 4.28
N PRO A 101 -12.34 -22.33 5.14
CA PRO A 101 -13.37 -21.41 4.70
C PRO A 101 -12.83 -20.11 4.09
N VAL A 102 -13.59 -19.55 3.15
CA VAL A 102 -13.25 -18.39 2.32
C VAL A 102 -14.40 -17.38 2.34
N GLU A 103 -14.07 -16.09 2.43
CA GLU A 103 -15.05 -14.99 2.51
C GLU A 103 -14.67 -13.82 1.57
N PRO A 104 -15.65 -13.15 0.92
CA PRO A 104 -15.33 -12.17 -0.13
C PRO A 104 -14.56 -10.92 0.30
N HIS A 105 -14.81 -10.42 1.51
CA HIS A 105 -14.31 -9.14 2.03
C HIS A 105 -13.23 -9.30 3.11
N ARG A 106 -12.59 -10.47 3.20
CA ARG A 106 -11.49 -10.79 4.13
C ARG A 106 -10.37 -11.53 3.43
N THR A 107 -9.20 -11.57 4.08
CA THR A 107 -8.01 -12.19 3.47
C THR A 107 -8.18 -13.70 3.35
N ASN A 108 -7.97 -14.22 2.14
CA ASN A 108 -7.99 -15.64 1.85
C ASN A 108 -6.56 -16.21 1.63
N ALA A 109 -5.53 -15.35 1.63
CA ALA A 109 -4.14 -15.77 1.85
C ALA A 109 -3.83 -16.02 3.33
N THR A 110 -2.82 -16.85 3.60
CA THR A 110 -2.15 -16.95 4.89
C THR A 110 -1.20 -15.77 5.04
N LEU A 111 -1.38 -14.94 6.09
CA LEU A 111 -0.55 -13.75 6.31
C LEU A 111 0.61 -14.05 7.27
N LEU A 112 1.83 -13.69 6.88
CA LEU A 112 3.02 -13.78 7.74
C LEU A 112 3.23 -12.46 8.50
N THR A 113 3.66 -12.53 9.75
CA THR A 113 4.16 -11.35 10.49
C THR A 113 5.64 -11.11 10.16
N PRO A 114 6.16 -9.87 10.32
CA PRO A 114 7.61 -9.60 10.28
C PRO A 114 8.44 -10.37 11.32
N HIS A 115 7.78 -11.03 12.28
CA HIS A 115 8.38 -11.85 13.32
C HIS A 115 8.32 -13.35 13.01
N GLY A 116 7.66 -13.77 11.92
CA GLY A 116 7.66 -15.15 11.40
C GLY A 116 6.48 -16.02 11.85
N SER A 117 5.56 -15.49 12.66
CA SER A 117 4.28 -16.15 12.94
C SER A 117 3.33 -16.03 11.75
N SER A 118 2.44 -17.01 11.57
CA SER A 118 1.46 -17.07 10.48
C SER A 118 0.04 -16.92 10.99
N LEU A 119 -0.81 -16.19 10.26
CA LEU A 119 -2.19 -15.87 10.60
C LEU A 119 -3.11 -16.21 9.42
N VAL A 120 -4.18 -16.95 9.68
CA VAL A 120 -5.27 -17.19 8.72
C VAL A 120 -6.54 -16.49 9.18
N ALA A 121 -7.40 -16.07 8.24
CA ALA A 121 -8.70 -15.50 8.62
C ALA A 121 -9.54 -16.59 9.28
N TYR A 122 -10.00 -17.59 8.54
CA TYR A 122 -10.82 -18.68 9.04
C TYR A 122 -9.95 -19.91 9.29
N PRO A 123 -9.51 -20.19 10.54
CA PRO A 123 -8.88 -21.46 10.86
C PRO A 123 -9.91 -22.61 10.76
N PRO A 124 -9.47 -23.87 10.58
CA PRO A 124 -10.36 -25.04 10.55
C PRO A 124 -11.26 -25.13 11.79
N GLY A 125 -12.50 -25.61 11.63
CA GLY A 125 -13.50 -25.69 12.70
C GLY A 125 -14.27 -24.38 12.97
N THR A 126 -14.06 -23.33 12.16
CA THR A 126 -14.82 -22.06 12.28
C THR A 126 -16.03 -21.97 11.35
N GLU A 127 -16.25 -22.94 10.46
CA GLU A 127 -17.37 -22.98 9.51
C GLU A 127 -18.76 -22.96 10.18
N ASN A 128 -18.87 -23.51 11.39
CA ASN A 128 -20.10 -23.51 12.20
C ASN A 128 -20.20 -22.34 13.21
N ALA A 129 -19.20 -21.45 13.27
CA ALA A 129 -19.16 -20.38 14.26
C ALA A 129 -20.05 -19.19 13.85
N SER A 130 -21.08 -18.91 14.64
CA SER A 130 -21.99 -17.78 14.37
C SER A 130 -21.22 -16.44 14.28
N PRO A 131 -21.57 -15.53 13.34
CA PRO A 131 -21.04 -14.16 13.28
C PRO A 131 -21.04 -13.42 14.62
N SER A 132 -22.06 -13.66 15.45
CA SER A 132 -22.18 -13.07 16.80
C SER A 132 -21.09 -13.51 17.79
N LYS A 133 -20.39 -14.62 17.52
CA LYS A 133 -19.27 -15.14 18.33
C LYS A 133 -17.90 -14.81 17.73
N THR A 134 -17.80 -14.65 16.41
CA THR A 134 -16.54 -14.41 15.70
C THR A 134 -16.30 -12.94 15.33
N GLY A 135 -17.35 -12.11 15.34
CA GLY A 135 -17.30 -10.73 14.84
C GLY A 135 -17.12 -10.64 13.32
N ARG A 136 -17.45 -11.70 12.55
CA ARG A 136 -17.11 -11.82 11.13
C ARG A 136 -18.25 -12.37 10.27
N PRO A 137 -18.29 -12.06 8.96
CA PRO A 137 -19.28 -12.64 8.04
C PRO A 137 -19.18 -14.17 7.98
N ARG A 138 -20.24 -14.83 7.51
CA ARG A 138 -20.19 -16.27 7.21
C ARG A 138 -19.39 -16.50 5.92
N PRO A 139 -18.47 -17.48 5.88
CA PRO A 139 -17.84 -17.93 4.64
C PRO A 139 -18.86 -18.35 3.57
N THR A 140 -18.55 -18.08 2.30
CA THR A 140 -19.39 -18.41 1.13
C THR A 140 -18.82 -19.58 0.30
N ALA A 141 -17.51 -19.80 0.42
CA ALA A 141 -16.79 -20.86 -0.27
C ALA A 141 -15.74 -21.49 0.65
N THR A 142 -15.01 -22.45 0.09
CA THR A 142 -13.80 -23.03 0.68
C THR A 142 -12.63 -22.84 -0.30
N THR A 143 -11.41 -23.08 0.16
CA THR A 143 -10.19 -22.97 -0.67
C THR A 143 -10.26 -23.82 -1.94
N GLY A 144 -10.85 -25.02 -1.86
CA GLY A 144 -11.07 -25.90 -3.01
C GLY A 144 -12.25 -25.54 -3.92
N THR A 145 -13.22 -24.74 -3.45
CA THR A 145 -14.48 -24.46 -4.19
C THR A 145 -14.65 -23.03 -4.67
N LEU A 146 -13.76 -22.09 -4.29
CA LEU A 146 -13.90 -20.68 -4.64
C LEU A 146 -13.94 -20.44 -6.16
N LEU A 147 -12.90 -20.89 -6.88
CA LEU A 147 -12.75 -20.59 -8.31
C LEU A 147 -13.89 -21.18 -9.14
N GLU A 148 -14.32 -22.40 -8.84
CA GLU A 148 -15.44 -23.07 -9.51
C GLU A 148 -16.75 -22.29 -9.33
N LYS A 149 -17.12 -21.97 -8.07
CA LYS A 149 -18.32 -21.17 -7.75
C LYS A 149 -18.29 -19.79 -8.42
N ALA A 150 -17.12 -19.14 -8.40
CA ALA A 150 -16.95 -17.81 -8.99
C ALA A 150 -17.03 -17.85 -10.53
N VAL A 151 -16.43 -18.85 -11.18
CA VAL A 151 -16.54 -19.09 -12.63
C VAL A 151 -17.98 -19.39 -13.04
N ALA A 152 -18.67 -20.28 -12.31
CA ALA A 152 -20.06 -20.61 -12.58
C ALA A 152 -20.98 -19.38 -12.48
N HIS A 153 -20.80 -18.54 -11.45
CA HIS A 153 -21.52 -17.27 -11.29
C HIS A 153 -21.23 -16.29 -12.44
N LEU A 154 -19.96 -16.12 -12.84
CA LEU A 154 -19.56 -15.24 -13.94
C LEU A 154 -20.22 -15.67 -15.26
N ILE A 155 -20.20 -16.96 -15.60
CA ILE A 155 -20.81 -17.50 -16.82
C ILE A 155 -22.34 -17.35 -16.78
N ALA A 156 -22.98 -17.66 -15.65
CA ALA A 156 -24.43 -17.49 -15.47
C ALA A 156 -24.88 -16.03 -15.55
N THR A 157 -24.02 -15.08 -15.16
CA THR A 157 -24.27 -13.64 -15.25
C THR A 157 -24.07 -13.10 -16.66
N ASP A 158 -23.04 -13.56 -17.39
CA ASP A 158 -22.77 -13.17 -18.77
C ASP A 158 -21.97 -14.26 -19.53
N LEU A 159 -22.67 -15.02 -20.37
CA LEU A 159 -22.11 -16.12 -21.17
C LEU A 159 -20.90 -15.71 -22.03
N ARG A 160 -20.73 -14.42 -22.34
CA ARG A 160 -19.60 -13.91 -23.15
C ARG A 160 -18.25 -14.02 -22.42
N LEU A 161 -18.26 -14.32 -21.12
CA LEU A 161 -17.05 -14.63 -20.36
C LEU A 161 -16.56 -16.07 -20.58
N GLU A 162 -17.42 -17.02 -20.97
CA GLU A 162 -17.07 -18.45 -21.06
C GLU A 162 -15.85 -18.73 -21.98
N PRO A 163 -15.71 -18.13 -23.19
CA PRO A 163 -14.53 -18.35 -24.03
C PRO A 163 -13.25 -17.79 -23.40
N VAL A 164 -13.34 -16.63 -22.72
CA VAL A 164 -12.20 -15.97 -22.07
C VAL A 164 -11.74 -16.77 -20.85
N ILE A 165 -12.68 -17.33 -20.09
CA ILE A 165 -12.43 -18.24 -18.97
C ILE A 165 -11.72 -19.51 -19.45
N LYS A 166 -12.22 -20.14 -20.52
CA LYS A 166 -11.62 -21.34 -21.11
C LYS A 166 -10.21 -21.08 -21.68
N GLN A 167 -9.98 -19.91 -22.26
CA GLN A 167 -8.68 -19.51 -22.81
C GLN A 167 -7.66 -19.12 -21.70
N HIS A 168 -8.14 -18.61 -20.56
CA HIS A 168 -7.29 -18.07 -19.50
C HIS A 168 -7.72 -18.57 -18.11
N PRO A 169 -7.41 -19.82 -17.71
CA PRO A 169 -7.56 -20.26 -16.32
C PRO A 169 -6.91 -19.28 -15.34
N CYS A 170 -7.58 -18.97 -14.24
CA CYS A 170 -7.14 -17.96 -13.27
C CYS A 170 -6.38 -18.61 -12.09
N PRO A 171 -5.03 -18.56 -12.04
CA PRO A 171 -4.26 -19.14 -10.94
C PRO A 171 -4.41 -18.34 -9.64
N LEU A 172 -4.75 -17.04 -9.70
CA LEU A 172 -4.79 -16.16 -8.52
C LEU A 172 -5.76 -16.64 -7.43
N PHE A 173 -6.84 -17.32 -7.84
CA PHE A 173 -7.90 -17.81 -6.95
C PHE A 173 -8.09 -19.32 -7.01
N SER A 174 -7.16 -20.05 -7.65
CA SER A 174 -7.10 -21.51 -7.56
C SER A 174 -6.65 -21.94 -6.15
N PRO A 175 -6.79 -23.23 -5.78
CA PRO A 175 -6.33 -23.71 -4.47
C PRO A 175 -4.85 -23.39 -4.20
N GLU A 176 -4.01 -23.40 -5.24
CA GLU A 176 -2.59 -23.08 -5.20
C GLU A 176 -2.35 -21.57 -4.99
N GLY A 177 -3.07 -20.71 -5.71
CA GLY A 177 -2.97 -19.25 -5.53
C GLY A 177 -3.54 -18.76 -4.19
N LEU A 178 -4.46 -19.51 -3.60
CA LEU A 178 -4.98 -19.33 -2.24
C LEU A 178 -4.11 -19.98 -1.15
N ALA A 179 -3.13 -20.81 -1.54
CA ALA A 179 -2.14 -21.43 -0.66
C ALA A 179 -0.87 -20.57 -0.47
N GLU A 180 -0.70 -19.52 -1.26
CA GLU A 180 0.42 -18.58 -1.13
C GLU A 180 0.48 -17.95 0.28
N GLU A 181 1.62 -18.07 0.94
CA GLU A 181 1.93 -17.30 2.15
C GLU A 181 2.42 -15.90 1.80
N VAL A 182 1.80 -14.89 2.42
CA VAL A 182 1.98 -13.48 2.08
C VAL A 182 2.46 -12.71 3.31
N ASP A 183 3.68 -12.20 3.26
CA ASP A 183 4.16 -11.16 4.18
C ASP A 183 3.60 -9.79 3.72
N PRO A 184 2.64 -9.19 4.46
CA PRO A 184 2.01 -7.93 4.05
C PRO A 184 3.00 -6.77 3.99
N PHE A 185 3.99 -6.75 4.88
CA PHE A 185 4.98 -5.68 4.93
C PHE A 185 5.87 -5.74 3.69
N ARG A 186 6.43 -6.92 3.40
CA ARG A 186 7.21 -7.18 2.18
C ARG A 186 6.40 -6.86 0.92
N SER A 187 5.16 -7.32 0.81
CA SER A 187 4.32 -7.05 -0.37
C SER A 187 4.05 -5.56 -0.58
N LEU A 188 3.81 -4.79 0.48
CA LEU A 188 3.62 -3.34 0.39
C LEU A 188 4.92 -2.59 0.04
N VAL A 189 6.07 -3.01 0.59
CA VAL A 189 7.38 -2.45 0.22
C VAL A 189 7.71 -2.76 -1.24
N VAL A 190 7.53 -4.01 -1.70
CA VAL A 190 7.77 -4.42 -3.10
C VAL A 190 6.83 -3.67 -4.06
N SER A 191 5.57 -3.46 -3.69
CA SER A 191 4.63 -2.62 -4.46
C SER A 191 5.16 -1.19 -4.64
N ILE A 192 5.65 -0.55 -3.58
CA ILE A 192 6.29 0.79 -3.66
C ILE A 192 7.55 0.75 -4.55
N ILE A 193 8.34 -0.31 -4.49
CA ILE A 193 9.51 -0.51 -5.36
C ILE A 193 9.10 -0.62 -6.84
N GLY A 194 8.00 -1.31 -7.15
CA GLY A 194 7.50 -1.51 -8.52
C GLY A 194 6.90 -0.27 -9.21
N GLN A 195 6.47 0.74 -8.46
CA GLN A 195 5.78 1.92 -9.04
C GLN A 195 6.61 2.63 -10.13
N GLN A 196 6.01 2.83 -11.32
CA GLN A 196 6.58 3.61 -12.43
C GLN A 196 7.93 3.09 -12.98
N VAL A 197 8.23 1.79 -12.82
CA VAL A 197 9.41 1.12 -13.40
C VAL A 197 9.00 -0.20 -14.08
N SER A 198 9.86 -0.76 -14.93
CA SER A 198 9.63 -2.10 -15.51
C SER A 198 9.84 -3.20 -14.46
N GLY A 199 9.24 -4.38 -14.65
CA GLY A 199 9.42 -5.52 -13.73
C GLY A 199 10.88 -5.92 -13.54
N ALA A 200 11.70 -5.87 -14.59
CA ALA A 200 13.14 -6.13 -14.50
C ALA A 200 13.88 -5.08 -13.64
N ALA A 201 13.50 -3.80 -13.73
CA ALA A 201 14.04 -2.73 -12.90
C ALA A 201 13.55 -2.85 -11.44
N ALA A 202 12.27 -3.17 -11.22
CA ALA A 202 11.70 -3.44 -9.91
C ALA A 202 12.45 -4.59 -9.21
N LYS A 203 12.67 -5.71 -9.92
CA LYS A 203 13.50 -6.84 -9.46
C LYS A 203 14.91 -6.36 -9.08
N SER A 204 15.61 -5.66 -9.97
CA SER A 204 16.98 -5.19 -9.68
C SER A 204 17.07 -4.29 -8.45
N ILE A 205 16.09 -3.38 -8.26
CA ILE A 205 16.05 -2.48 -7.11
C ILE A 205 15.71 -3.25 -5.82
N ARG A 206 14.74 -4.16 -5.86
CA ARG A 206 14.35 -5.02 -4.73
C ARG A 206 15.51 -5.90 -4.27
N ASP A 207 16.16 -6.59 -5.21
CA ASP A 207 17.22 -7.54 -4.91
C ASP A 207 18.44 -6.80 -4.30
N LYS A 208 18.75 -5.58 -4.77
CA LYS A 208 19.74 -4.68 -4.14
C LYS A 208 19.31 -4.14 -2.78
N PHE A 209 18.04 -3.78 -2.62
CA PHE A 209 17.48 -3.27 -1.36
C PHE A 209 17.61 -4.30 -0.25
N VAL A 210 17.30 -5.57 -0.55
CA VAL A 210 17.48 -6.70 0.38
C VAL A 210 18.97 -6.90 0.72
N ALA A 211 19.86 -6.82 -0.27
CA ALA A 211 21.30 -6.98 -0.06
C ALA A 211 21.93 -5.95 0.91
N LEU A 212 21.35 -4.75 1.06
CA LEU A 212 21.82 -3.73 2.02
C LEU A 212 21.81 -4.22 3.48
N PHE A 213 20.91 -5.13 3.81
CA PHE A 213 20.70 -5.62 5.18
C PHE A 213 21.43 -6.95 5.42
N ASN A 214 21.41 -7.85 4.43
CA ASN A 214 22.08 -9.16 4.53
C ASN A 214 23.62 -9.07 4.43
N SER A 215 24.18 -7.90 4.18
CA SER A 215 25.63 -7.65 4.10
C SER A 215 26.32 -7.34 5.45
N LYS A 216 25.62 -7.46 6.59
CA LYS A 216 26.15 -7.07 7.93
C LYS A 216 26.13 -8.18 8.98
N GLY A 217 26.92 -9.22 8.71
CA GLY A 217 27.69 -9.93 9.73
C GLY A 217 26.93 -10.81 10.74
N SER A 218 26.92 -12.11 10.45
CA SER A 218 27.17 -13.13 11.47
C SER A 218 28.27 -14.05 10.96
N GLY A 219 29.46 -13.96 11.57
CA GLY A 219 30.37 -15.12 11.55
C GLY A 219 29.66 -16.29 12.23
N ASP A 220 29.91 -17.50 11.74
CA ASP A 220 29.35 -18.75 12.28
C ASP A 220 27.81 -18.78 12.38
N VAL A 221 27.14 -18.81 11.21
CA VAL A 221 26.56 -20.05 10.65
C VAL A 221 26.26 -19.82 9.17
N ALA A 222 26.74 -20.72 8.31
CA ALA A 222 26.40 -20.72 6.88
C ALA A 222 25.00 -21.34 6.66
N LEU A 223 23.95 -20.51 6.69
CA LEU A 223 22.64 -20.87 6.14
C LEU A 223 22.10 -19.73 5.26
N GLU A 224 22.32 -19.86 3.96
CA GLU A 224 22.01 -18.84 2.95
C GLU A 224 20.50 -18.61 2.77
N THR A 225 19.90 -17.81 3.63
CA THR A 225 18.57 -17.24 3.38
C THR A 225 18.70 -15.75 3.12
N ASN A 226 18.48 -15.32 1.87
CA ASN A 226 18.43 -13.90 1.50
C ASN A 226 17.11 -13.28 2.03
N CYS A 227 17.04 -13.12 3.35
CA CYS A 227 15.85 -12.74 4.10
C CYS A 227 15.41 -11.31 3.74
N PHE A 228 14.10 -11.06 3.77
CA PHE A 228 13.58 -9.71 3.57
C PHE A 228 13.76 -8.90 4.87
N PRO A 229 14.30 -7.67 4.80
CA PRO A 229 14.59 -6.89 6.01
C PRO A 229 13.34 -6.50 6.77
N LYS A 230 13.45 -6.50 8.10
CA LYS A 230 12.36 -6.16 9.02
C LYS A 230 12.13 -4.65 9.12
N PRO A 231 10.93 -4.21 9.55
CA PRO A 231 10.64 -2.79 9.77
C PRO A 231 11.68 -2.10 10.67
N GLU A 232 12.10 -2.76 11.74
CA GLU A 232 13.06 -2.24 12.73
C GLU A 232 14.49 -2.15 12.21
N GLU A 233 14.81 -2.78 11.09
CA GLU A 233 16.10 -2.71 10.42
C GLU A 233 16.12 -1.56 9.42
N ILE A 234 15.03 -1.41 8.65
CA ILE A 234 14.86 -0.32 7.67
C ILE A 234 14.79 1.05 8.37
N ILE A 235 14.15 1.14 9.55
CA ILE A 235 14.09 2.38 10.35
C ILE A 235 15.50 2.87 10.76
N LYS A 236 16.43 1.94 11.03
CA LYS A 236 17.82 2.28 11.42
C LYS A 236 18.69 2.69 10.22
N CYS A 237 18.21 2.48 9.00
CA CYS A 237 18.90 2.82 7.77
C CYS A 237 18.51 4.24 7.32
N ASP A 238 19.49 5.08 7.02
CA ASP A 238 19.23 6.44 6.52
C ASP A 238 18.77 6.44 5.05
N ILE A 239 18.09 7.51 4.66
CA ILE A 239 17.51 7.67 3.32
C ILE A 239 18.58 7.68 2.21
N ALA A 240 19.80 8.17 2.45
CA ALA A 240 20.85 8.16 1.44
C ALA A 240 21.37 6.72 1.22
N THR A 241 21.58 5.95 2.29
CA THR A 241 21.92 4.52 2.20
C THR A 241 20.83 3.72 1.50
N LEU A 242 19.55 3.89 1.86
CA LEU A 242 18.42 3.21 1.18
C LEU A 242 18.38 3.51 -0.33
N ARG A 243 18.76 4.72 -0.75
CA ARG A 243 18.81 5.11 -2.16
C ARG A 243 19.92 4.44 -2.96
N THR A 244 20.97 3.90 -2.33
CA THR A 244 22.05 3.19 -3.05
C THR A 244 21.54 1.94 -3.79
N ALA A 245 20.45 1.33 -3.33
CA ALA A 245 19.76 0.24 -4.02
C ALA A 245 19.07 0.65 -5.35
N GLY A 246 19.00 1.94 -5.66
CA GLY A 246 18.29 2.49 -6.83
C GLY A 246 16.90 3.05 -6.51
N LEU A 247 16.56 3.23 -5.23
CA LEU A 247 15.33 3.92 -4.83
C LEU A 247 15.40 5.42 -5.17
N SER A 248 14.26 5.99 -5.55
CA SER A 248 14.10 7.45 -5.55
C SER A 248 13.95 7.97 -4.12
N GLN A 249 14.27 9.25 -3.90
CA GLN A 249 14.05 9.94 -2.62
C GLN A 249 12.68 9.64 -2.01
N ARG A 250 11.63 9.79 -2.83
CA ARG A 250 10.24 9.53 -2.42
C ARG A 250 10.01 8.07 -2.06
N LYS A 251 10.48 7.11 -2.86
CA LYS A 251 10.31 5.67 -2.52
C LYS A 251 11.02 5.30 -1.21
N ALA A 252 12.21 5.82 -0.96
CA ALA A 252 12.92 5.60 0.31
C ALA A 252 12.15 6.20 1.51
N GLU A 253 11.65 7.44 1.40
CA GLU A 253 10.78 8.06 2.41
C GLU A 253 9.51 7.23 2.67
N TYR A 254 8.89 6.69 1.62
CA TYR A 254 7.64 5.91 1.72
C TYR A 254 7.88 4.56 2.40
N ILE A 255 8.98 3.89 2.06
CA ILE A 255 9.37 2.59 2.63
C ILE A 255 9.77 2.75 4.10
N GLN A 256 10.53 3.80 4.45
CA GLN A 256 10.86 4.09 5.85
C GLN A 256 9.62 4.48 6.67
N GLY A 257 8.71 5.30 6.12
CA GLY A 257 7.44 5.66 6.76
C GLY A 257 6.49 4.47 6.97
N LEU A 258 6.40 3.57 5.98
CA LEU A 258 5.68 2.30 6.10
C LEU A 258 6.31 1.41 7.18
N SER A 259 7.64 1.35 7.25
CA SER A 259 8.38 0.60 8.28
C SER A 259 8.07 1.13 9.68
N HIS A 260 8.08 2.45 9.89
CA HIS A 260 7.68 3.04 11.17
C HIS A 260 6.28 2.60 11.62
N LYS A 261 5.30 2.55 10.70
CA LYS A 261 3.92 2.13 11.01
C LYS A 261 3.78 0.64 11.32
N PHE A 262 4.64 -0.21 10.77
CA PHE A 262 4.69 -1.63 11.13
C PHE A 262 5.41 -1.87 12.46
N ALA A 263 6.54 -1.20 12.70
CA ALA A 263 7.28 -1.30 13.97
C ALA A 263 6.50 -0.74 15.18
N SER A 264 5.60 0.23 14.97
CA SER A 264 4.70 0.76 16.02
C SER A 264 3.41 -0.04 16.21
N GLY A 265 3.17 -1.08 15.40
CA GLY A 265 1.92 -1.85 15.41
C GLY A 265 0.69 -1.12 14.87
N GLU A 266 0.82 0.12 14.37
CA GLU A 266 -0.29 0.87 13.73
C GLU A 266 -0.82 0.13 12.48
N LEU A 267 0.11 -0.50 11.75
CA LEU A 267 -0.17 -1.50 10.73
C LEU A 267 0.44 -2.83 11.20
N SER A 268 -0.30 -3.92 11.06
CA SER A 268 0.19 -5.27 11.37
C SER A 268 -0.54 -6.30 10.51
N ALA A 269 0.03 -7.50 10.35
CA ALA A 269 -0.66 -8.59 9.66
C ALA A 269 -1.99 -8.91 10.36
N ARG A 270 -2.02 -8.87 11.69
CA ARG A 270 -3.24 -9.07 12.50
C ARG A 270 -4.30 -8.00 12.28
N MET A 271 -3.93 -6.74 12.04
CA MET A 271 -4.88 -5.69 11.67
C MET A 271 -5.46 -5.95 10.27
N LEU A 272 -4.60 -6.19 9.27
CA LEU A 272 -4.98 -6.43 7.88
C LEU A 272 -5.84 -7.70 7.69
N LEU A 273 -5.68 -8.68 8.58
CA LEU A 273 -6.49 -9.90 8.70
C LEU A 273 -7.97 -9.61 9.03
N ASN A 274 -8.22 -8.60 9.87
CA ASN A 274 -9.53 -8.33 10.45
C ASN A 274 -10.29 -7.18 9.78
N ALA A 275 -9.56 -6.22 9.20
CA ALA A 275 -10.10 -5.00 8.60
C ALA A 275 -11.16 -5.26 7.51
N SER A 276 -12.19 -4.43 7.43
CA SER A 276 -13.11 -4.34 6.28
C SER A 276 -12.41 -3.86 5.00
N ASP A 277 -13.13 -3.70 3.88
CA ASP A 277 -12.55 -3.10 2.68
C ASP A 277 -12.32 -1.58 2.86
N GLU A 278 -13.21 -0.92 3.61
CA GLU A 278 -13.13 0.49 3.97
C GLU A 278 -11.97 0.76 4.94
N GLU A 279 -11.85 -0.01 6.03
CA GLU A 279 -10.76 0.13 7.01
C GLU A 279 -9.39 -0.15 6.37
N LEU A 280 -9.32 -1.14 5.47
CA LEU A 280 -8.12 -1.46 4.71
C LEU A 280 -7.73 -0.28 3.78
N LEU A 281 -8.70 0.27 3.06
CA LEU A 281 -8.50 1.41 2.16
C LEU A 281 -8.05 2.66 2.92
N GLU A 282 -8.71 3.00 4.02
CA GLU A 282 -8.37 4.14 4.87
C GLU A 282 -6.94 4.01 5.42
N LYS A 283 -6.65 2.93 6.16
CA LYS A 283 -5.36 2.76 6.85
C LYS A 283 -4.17 2.65 5.89
N LEU A 284 -4.34 2.02 4.74
CA LEU A 284 -3.26 1.93 3.75
C LEU A 284 -3.12 3.18 2.89
N THR A 285 -4.19 3.91 2.53
CA THR A 285 -4.03 5.20 1.81
C THR A 285 -3.53 6.34 2.69
N ALA A 286 -3.63 6.22 4.02
CA ALA A 286 -2.91 7.09 4.95
C ALA A 286 -1.37 6.91 4.89
N VAL A 287 -0.86 5.84 4.29
CA VAL A 287 0.58 5.68 4.02
C VAL A 287 0.96 6.49 2.79
N ARG A 288 1.69 7.60 3.00
CA ARG A 288 2.25 8.42 1.91
C ARG A 288 3.05 7.54 0.95
N GLY A 289 2.51 7.32 -0.25
CA GLY A 289 3.07 6.43 -1.27
C GLY A 289 2.11 5.36 -1.78
N LEU A 290 1.06 5.03 -1.03
CA LEU A 290 -0.01 4.13 -1.45
C LEU A 290 -1.26 4.94 -1.82
N GLY A 291 -1.74 4.78 -3.05
CA GLY A 291 -3.03 5.33 -3.48
C GLY A 291 -4.11 4.25 -3.54
N LYS A 292 -5.39 4.64 -3.70
CA LYS A 292 -6.55 3.72 -3.82
C LYS A 292 -6.25 2.50 -4.71
N TRP A 293 -5.77 2.73 -5.93
CA TRP A 293 -5.37 1.67 -6.87
C TRP A 293 -4.33 0.69 -6.28
N SER A 294 -3.30 1.18 -5.60
CA SER A 294 -2.28 0.31 -4.99
C SER A 294 -2.86 -0.55 -3.86
N VAL A 295 -3.85 -0.03 -3.12
CA VAL A 295 -4.54 -0.78 -2.07
C VAL A 295 -5.53 -1.79 -2.66
N GLU A 296 -6.24 -1.44 -3.73
CA GLU A 296 -7.10 -2.37 -4.48
C GLU A 296 -6.29 -3.54 -5.08
N MET A 297 -5.11 -3.25 -5.65
CA MET A 297 -4.21 -4.30 -6.14
C MET A 297 -3.67 -5.16 -4.99
N PHE A 298 -3.29 -4.57 -3.86
CA PHE A 298 -2.87 -5.31 -2.67
C PHE A 298 -4.00 -6.21 -2.11
N ALA A 299 -5.22 -5.69 -2.03
CA ALA A 299 -6.38 -6.44 -1.56
C ALA A 299 -6.72 -7.64 -2.48
N CYS A 300 -6.65 -7.45 -3.80
CA CYS A 300 -6.90 -8.49 -4.79
C CYS A 300 -5.76 -9.53 -4.86
N PHE A 301 -4.51 -9.09 -5.07
CA PHE A 301 -3.39 -10.00 -5.36
C PHE A 301 -2.73 -10.59 -4.12
N ALA A 302 -2.56 -9.80 -3.05
CA ALA A 302 -1.86 -10.23 -1.84
C ALA A 302 -2.84 -10.77 -0.78
N LEU A 303 -3.92 -10.05 -0.47
CA LEU A 303 -4.93 -10.56 0.48
C LEU A 303 -5.91 -11.58 -0.15
N LYS A 304 -5.92 -11.75 -1.47
CA LYS A 304 -6.84 -12.67 -2.18
C LYS A 304 -8.33 -12.39 -1.88
N ARG A 305 -8.70 -11.12 -1.66
CA ARG A 305 -10.11 -10.70 -1.54
C ARG A 305 -10.77 -10.85 -2.90
N ILE A 306 -11.87 -11.61 -2.99
CA ILE A 306 -12.47 -12.00 -4.27
C ILE A 306 -13.48 -10.97 -4.81
N ASP A 307 -13.82 -9.92 -4.04
CA ASP A 307 -14.84 -8.92 -4.42
C ASP A 307 -14.34 -7.46 -4.54
N VAL A 308 -13.07 -7.27 -4.93
CA VAL A 308 -12.44 -5.96 -5.14
C VAL A 308 -12.57 -5.54 -6.60
N PHE A 309 -12.82 -4.24 -6.87
CA PHE A 309 -12.94 -3.73 -8.24
C PHE A 309 -12.34 -2.34 -8.41
N SER A 310 -11.22 -2.24 -9.14
CA SER A 310 -10.52 -0.97 -9.37
C SER A 310 -11.06 -0.22 -10.60
N THR A 311 -11.88 0.81 -10.33
CA THR A 311 -12.31 1.78 -11.35
C THR A 311 -11.16 2.69 -11.83
N GLY A 312 -10.07 2.76 -11.05
CA GLY A 312 -8.88 3.55 -11.36
C GLY A 312 -7.92 2.89 -12.36
N ASP A 313 -7.99 1.57 -12.54
CA ASP A 313 -7.06 0.84 -13.41
C ASP A 313 -7.38 1.05 -14.90
N LEU A 314 -6.38 1.48 -15.68
CA LEU A 314 -6.54 1.73 -17.12
C LEU A 314 -6.66 0.45 -17.96
N GLY A 315 -6.15 -0.68 -17.47
CA GLY A 315 -6.32 -2.00 -18.08
C GLY A 315 -7.74 -2.51 -17.89
N VAL A 316 -8.26 -2.44 -16.66
CA VAL A 316 -9.67 -2.78 -16.34
C VAL A 316 -10.63 -1.86 -17.10
N GLN A 317 -10.39 -0.55 -17.13
CA GLN A 317 -11.18 0.39 -17.94
C GLN A 317 -11.23 -0.01 -19.42
N ARG A 318 -10.08 -0.39 -20.01
CA ARG A 318 -9.98 -0.82 -21.41
C ARG A 318 -10.74 -2.14 -21.63
N GLY A 319 -10.53 -3.12 -20.74
CA GLY A 319 -11.22 -4.41 -20.76
C GLY A 319 -12.74 -4.29 -20.63
N CYS A 320 -13.24 -3.51 -19.66
CA CYS A 320 -14.66 -3.22 -19.52
C CYS A 320 -15.25 -2.53 -20.76
N ALA A 321 -14.53 -1.57 -21.35
CA ALA A 321 -14.97 -0.89 -22.56
C ALA A 321 -15.10 -1.87 -23.75
N ALA A 322 -14.09 -2.71 -23.98
CA ALA A 322 -14.12 -3.75 -25.00
C ALA A 322 -15.22 -4.79 -24.73
N PHE A 323 -15.39 -5.21 -23.48
CA PHE A 323 -16.41 -6.18 -23.04
C PHE A 323 -17.85 -5.66 -23.24
N VAL A 324 -18.08 -4.34 -23.22
CA VAL A 324 -19.38 -3.74 -23.61
C VAL A 324 -19.43 -3.30 -25.08
N GLY A 325 -18.50 -3.78 -25.92
CA GLY A 325 -18.50 -3.57 -27.37
C GLY A 325 -18.00 -2.20 -27.84
N LYS A 326 -17.35 -1.40 -26.99
CA LYS A 326 -16.76 -0.11 -27.39
C LYS A 326 -15.43 -0.34 -28.10
N ASP A 327 -15.23 0.31 -29.25
CA ASP A 327 -13.96 0.30 -29.97
C ASP A 327 -12.87 1.08 -29.23
N VAL A 328 -12.08 0.35 -28.43
CA VAL A 328 -10.96 0.88 -27.64
C VAL A 328 -9.83 1.48 -28.49
N SER A 329 -9.75 1.18 -29.78
CA SER A 329 -8.78 1.82 -30.68
C SER A 329 -9.21 3.26 -31.00
N LYS A 330 -10.50 3.46 -31.29
CA LYS A 330 -11.13 4.76 -31.58
C LYS A 330 -11.35 5.63 -30.34
N LEU A 331 -11.32 5.04 -29.14
CA LEU A 331 -11.41 5.80 -27.88
C LEU A 331 -10.15 6.59 -27.52
N LYS A 332 -8.99 6.32 -28.15
CA LYS A 332 -7.71 6.98 -27.80
C LYS A 332 -7.76 8.50 -28.02
N ALA A 333 -7.64 9.25 -26.92
CA ALA A 333 -7.32 10.68 -26.85
C ALA A 333 -8.23 11.67 -27.62
N LYS A 334 -9.55 11.65 -27.37
CA LYS A 334 -10.39 12.84 -27.63
C LYS A 334 -10.21 13.91 -26.54
N GLY A 335 -9.36 14.91 -26.82
CA GLY A 335 -9.22 16.14 -26.01
C GLY A 335 -8.26 16.05 -24.82
N GLY A 336 -7.75 17.20 -24.38
CA GLY A 336 -6.71 17.33 -23.34
C GLY A 336 -7.16 17.13 -21.90
N GLY A 337 -8.17 16.28 -21.67
CA GLY A 337 -8.66 15.92 -20.32
C GLY A 337 -7.89 14.74 -19.71
N LYS A 338 -8.28 14.32 -18.50
CA LYS A 338 -7.84 13.03 -17.95
C LYS A 338 -8.46 11.89 -18.77
N PHE A 339 -7.63 11.23 -19.57
CA PHE A 339 -8.01 10.10 -20.40
C PHE A 339 -8.63 8.94 -19.57
N LYS A 340 -9.75 8.39 -20.06
CA LYS A 340 -10.46 7.21 -19.53
C LYS A 340 -11.07 6.43 -20.70
N TYR A 341 -11.18 5.10 -20.62
CA TYR A 341 -11.91 4.29 -21.63
C TYR A 341 -13.40 4.13 -21.31
N MET A 342 -13.78 4.20 -20.03
CA MET A 342 -15.14 4.04 -19.55
C MET A 342 -15.38 4.98 -18.35
N ALA A 343 -16.61 5.43 -18.14
CA ALA A 343 -16.92 6.24 -16.97
C ALA A 343 -17.04 5.34 -15.72
N GLU A 344 -16.66 5.90 -14.58
CA GLU A 344 -16.58 5.18 -13.30
C GLU A 344 -17.94 4.63 -12.85
N LYS A 345 -19.02 5.39 -13.12
CA LYS A 345 -20.40 4.93 -12.93
C LYS A 345 -20.71 3.69 -13.77
N ASP A 346 -20.51 3.74 -15.09
CA ASP A 346 -20.78 2.61 -16.00
C ASP A 346 -20.02 1.35 -15.57
N MET A 347 -18.77 1.49 -15.10
CA MET A 347 -17.97 0.37 -14.64
C MET A 347 -18.50 -0.25 -13.35
N LEU A 348 -18.99 0.56 -12.41
CA LEU A 348 -19.60 0.08 -11.16
C LEU A 348 -20.95 -0.62 -11.44
N GLU A 349 -21.77 -0.07 -12.33
CA GLU A 349 -23.04 -0.70 -12.77
C GLU A 349 -22.82 -2.01 -13.54
N LEU A 350 -21.72 -2.12 -14.29
CA LEU A 350 -21.28 -3.36 -14.94
C LEU A 350 -20.78 -4.38 -13.90
N ALA A 351 -19.87 -3.97 -13.01
CA ALA A 351 -19.22 -4.84 -12.04
C ALA A 351 -20.18 -5.35 -10.95
N ALA A 352 -21.19 -4.57 -10.56
CA ALA A 352 -22.15 -4.94 -9.53
C ALA A 352 -22.86 -6.28 -9.81
N LYS A 353 -23.05 -6.63 -11.10
CA LYS A 353 -23.65 -7.91 -11.53
C LYS A 353 -22.82 -9.13 -11.16
N PHE A 354 -21.50 -8.94 -11.00
CA PHE A 354 -20.53 -10.01 -10.72
C PHE A 354 -20.14 -10.08 -9.25
N ALA A 355 -20.80 -9.34 -8.36
CA ALA A 355 -20.63 -9.52 -6.90
C ALA A 355 -21.22 -10.88 -6.46
N PRO A 356 -20.59 -11.62 -5.54
CA PRO A 356 -19.43 -11.25 -4.70
C PRO A 356 -18.07 -11.73 -5.26
N TYR A 357 -17.90 -11.71 -6.59
CA TYR A 357 -16.70 -12.21 -7.28
C TYR A 357 -16.05 -11.16 -8.20
N ARG A 358 -16.17 -9.86 -7.86
CA ARG A 358 -15.71 -8.75 -8.71
C ARG A 358 -14.20 -8.74 -8.98
N SER A 359 -13.36 -9.32 -8.12
CA SER A 359 -11.92 -9.48 -8.39
C SER A 359 -11.65 -10.45 -9.53
N LEU A 360 -12.45 -11.53 -9.65
CA LEU A 360 -12.32 -12.48 -10.75
C LEU A 360 -12.80 -11.86 -12.06
N PHE A 361 -13.91 -11.13 -12.04
CA PHE A 361 -14.37 -10.34 -13.19
C PHE A 361 -13.31 -9.32 -13.62
N MET A 362 -12.76 -8.55 -12.67
CA MET A 362 -11.65 -7.62 -12.91
C MET A 362 -10.43 -8.30 -13.55
N TRP A 363 -10.07 -9.50 -13.07
CA TRP A 363 -8.96 -10.29 -13.62
C TRP A 363 -9.19 -10.65 -15.10
N TYR A 364 -10.41 -11.04 -15.45
CA TYR A 364 -10.76 -11.31 -16.86
C TYR A 364 -10.79 -10.06 -17.73
N MET A 365 -11.08 -8.87 -17.20
CA MET A 365 -10.99 -7.62 -17.97
C MET A 365 -9.56 -7.32 -18.44
N TRP A 366 -8.53 -7.69 -17.66
CA TRP A 366 -7.14 -7.65 -18.16
C TRP A 366 -6.89 -8.66 -19.28
N ARG A 367 -7.57 -9.82 -19.30
CA ARG A 367 -7.41 -10.85 -20.33
C ARG A 367 -8.09 -10.51 -21.65
N VAL A 368 -9.29 -9.93 -21.63
CA VAL A 368 -10.02 -9.48 -22.84
C VAL A 368 -9.12 -8.65 -23.79
N GLU A 369 -8.24 -7.81 -23.22
CA GLU A 369 -7.37 -6.90 -23.97
C GLU A 369 -5.88 -7.28 -23.93
N ASN A 370 -5.56 -8.52 -23.52
CA ASN A 370 -4.22 -9.09 -23.38
C ASN A 370 -3.23 -8.19 -22.61
N VAL A 371 -3.68 -7.66 -21.48
CA VAL A 371 -2.86 -6.83 -20.57
C VAL A 371 -1.91 -7.74 -19.78
N ASP A 372 -0.62 -7.39 -19.80
CA ASP A 372 0.38 -7.99 -18.91
C ASP A 372 0.17 -7.49 -17.47
N ILE A 373 0.03 -8.46 -16.55
CA ILE A 373 -0.15 -8.24 -15.11
C ILE A 373 0.94 -8.93 -14.28
N ALA A 374 2.01 -9.43 -14.89
CA ALA A 374 3.08 -10.13 -14.19
C ALA A 374 3.72 -9.29 -13.06
N VAL A 375 3.74 -7.96 -13.21
CA VAL A 375 4.22 -7.00 -12.19
C VAL A 375 3.30 -6.85 -10.97
N LEU A 376 2.12 -7.48 -10.98
CA LEU A 376 1.18 -7.53 -9.84
C LEU A 376 1.25 -8.87 -9.09
N THR A 377 2.02 -9.84 -9.60
CA THR A 377 2.14 -11.21 -9.07
C THR A 377 3.57 -11.56 -8.61
N THR A 378 4.41 -10.57 -8.28
CA THR A 378 5.87 -10.72 -7.99
C THR A 378 6.41 -9.78 -6.92
#